data_AF-X1NAG2-F1
#
_entry.id   AF-X1NAG2-F1
#
_cell.length_a   1.000
_cell.length_b   1.000
_cell.length_c   1.000
_cell.angle_alpha   90.00
_cell.angle_beta   90.00
_cell.angle_gamma   90.00
#
_symmetry.space_group_name_H-M   'P 1'
#
loop_
_entity.id
_entity.type
_entity.pdbx_description
1 polymer ?
#
loop_
_entity_poly.entity_id
_entity_poly.type
_entity_poly.pdbx_seq_one_letter_code
_entity_poly.pdbx_strand_id
1 'polypeptide(L)'
;MSTSKGSIVIKNGNVLLPDGEIVLYDVHIENGIISSPGTGLEADTVINAEGCTVLPGLIDLHTHGIGRVSTDEGTLQEYARLEASRGTTAFYPTLFGPPEVSVRNLERYFRETDNLKTVPQIAGFRLESPYLAQTGAGVLKDLAP
;
A
#
# COMPACT_ATOMS: atom_id res chain seq x y z
N MET A 1 19.64 -7.59 -3.41
CA MET A 1 20.63 -7.07 -2.44
C MET A 1 19.99 -7.11 -1.07
N SER A 2 20.50 -7.94 -0.16
CA SER A 2 20.05 -7.98 1.23
C SER A 2 20.55 -6.73 1.91
N THR A 3 19.69 -5.73 2.09
CA THR A 3 19.97 -4.66 3.06
C THR A 3 20.07 -5.33 4.43
N SER A 4 21.11 -5.03 5.19
CA SER A 4 21.20 -5.44 6.59
C SER A 4 19.93 -4.97 7.27
N LYS A 5 19.11 -5.93 7.69
CA LYS A 5 17.85 -5.66 8.32
C LYS A 5 18.14 -5.06 9.71
N GLY A 6 18.19 -3.73 9.79
CA GLY A 6 18.54 -2.98 11.01
C GLY A 6 17.41 -2.97 12.05
N SER A 7 17.77 -2.59 13.28
CA SER A 7 16.81 -2.29 14.34
C SER A 7 16.38 -0.81 14.25
N ILE A 8 15.07 -0.56 14.33
CA ILE A 8 14.47 0.78 14.30
C ILE A 8 13.56 0.91 15.52
N VAL A 9 13.55 2.09 16.15
CA VAL A 9 12.54 2.47 17.13
C VAL A 9 11.85 3.77 16.72
N ILE A 10 10.52 3.76 16.73
CA ILE A 10 9.70 4.97 16.65
C ILE A 10 9.42 5.38 18.09
N LYS A 11 9.89 6.55 18.54
CA LYS A 11 9.77 6.99 19.93
C LYS A 11 8.71 8.06 20.15
N ASN A 12 8.19 8.13 21.38
CA ASN A 12 7.32 9.21 21.86
C ASN A 12 6.03 9.38 21.02
N GLY A 13 5.53 8.32 20.40
CA GLY A 13 4.34 8.37 19.57
C GLY A 13 3.05 8.12 20.37
N ASN A 14 1.94 8.74 19.96
CA ASN A 14 0.62 8.30 20.39
C ASN A 14 0.24 7.06 19.58
N VAL A 15 0.51 5.85 20.10
CA VAL A 15 0.38 4.59 19.38
C VAL A 15 -1.05 4.04 19.52
N LEU A 16 -1.70 3.77 18.39
CA LEU A 16 -2.98 3.04 18.36
C LEU A 16 -2.74 1.53 18.57
N LEU A 17 -3.30 0.99 19.64
CA LEU A 17 -3.22 -0.43 20.00
C LEU A 17 -4.39 -1.24 19.40
N PRO A 18 -4.28 -2.59 19.34
CA PRO A 18 -5.31 -3.44 18.72
C PRO A 18 -6.70 -3.38 19.37
N ASP A 19 -6.77 -2.99 20.64
CA ASP A 19 -8.02 -2.78 21.38
C ASP A 19 -8.66 -1.40 21.13
N GLY A 20 -7.99 -0.55 20.35
CA GLY A 20 -8.44 0.80 20.01
C GLY A 20 -7.95 1.89 20.97
N GLU A 21 -7.18 1.55 22.01
CA GLU A 21 -6.58 2.55 22.88
C GLU A 21 -5.44 3.30 22.17
N ILE A 22 -5.27 4.57 22.52
CA ILE A 22 -4.14 5.40 22.08
C ILE A 22 -3.27 5.68 23.29
N VAL A 23 -2.04 5.16 23.28
CA VAL A 23 -1.11 5.23 24.42
C VAL A 23 0.22 5.84 23.97
N LEU A 24 0.81 6.70 24.81
CA LEU A 24 2.14 7.25 24.55
C LEU A 24 3.19 6.15 24.73
N TYR A 25 3.70 5.63 23.62
CA TYR A 25 4.66 4.53 23.57
C TYR A 25 5.71 4.72 22.47
N ASP A 26 6.76 3.91 22.58
CA ASP A 26 7.72 3.59 21.54
C ASP A 26 7.29 2.31 20.81
N VAL A 27 7.71 2.14 19.55
CA VAL A 27 7.50 0.93 18.74
C VAL A 27 8.85 0.43 18.22
N HIS A 28 9.27 -0.76 18.66
CA HIS A 28 10.51 -1.38 18.18
C HIS A 28 10.24 -2.32 17.00
N ILE A 29 10.98 -2.09 15.91
CA ILE A 29 10.93 -2.83 14.67
C ILE A 29 12.28 -3.49 14.47
N GLU A 30 12.28 -4.81 14.47
CA GLU A 30 13.48 -5.61 14.24
C GLU A 30 13.28 -6.44 13.00
N ASN A 31 14.23 -6.38 12.08
CA ASN A 31 14.18 -7.18 10.86
C ASN A 31 12.93 -7.00 9.97
N GLY A 32 12.32 -5.81 10.04
CA GLY A 32 11.08 -5.47 9.34
C GLY A 32 9.81 -6.01 10.03
N ILE A 33 9.94 -6.51 11.26
CA ILE A 33 8.84 -7.06 12.06
C ILE A 33 8.69 -6.19 13.32
N ILE A 34 7.45 -5.82 13.64
CA ILE A 34 7.14 -5.14 14.90
C ILE A 34 7.29 -6.18 16.02
N SER A 35 8.17 -5.91 16.98
CA SER A 35 8.43 -6.81 18.10
C SER A 35 7.45 -6.58 19.27
N SER A 36 7.39 -5.36 19.79
CA SER A 36 6.44 -4.94 20.82
C SER A 36 6.42 -3.41 20.96
N PRO A 37 5.27 -2.79 21.26
CA PRO A 37 5.23 -1.44 21.79
C PRO A 37 5.65 -1.41 23.27
N GLY A 38 6.14 -0.28 23.76
CA GLY A 38 6.55 -0.12 25.16
C GLY A 38 7.14 1.25 25.44
N THR A 39 7.90 1.39 26.53
CA THR A 39 8.57 2.66 26.88
C THR A 39 10.06 2.44 27.06
N GLY A 40 10.87 3.41 26.64
CA GLY A 40 12.32 3.36 26.83
C GLY A 40 12.97 2.31 25.92
N LEU A 41 12.40 2.09 24.73
CA LEU A 41 12.96 1.17 23.75
C LEU A 41 14.15 1.82 23.04
N GLU A 42 15.15 1.03 22.67
CA GLU A 42 16.37 1.50 22.01
C GLU A 42 16.64 0.69 20.74
N ALA A 43 17.27 1.34 19.75
CA ALA A 43 17.60 0.75 18.46
C ALA A 43 18.74 1.54 17.80
N ASP A 44 19.33 0.97 16.74
CA ASP A 44 20.36 1.65 15.94
C ASP A 44 19.80 2.91 15.24
N THR A 45 18.53 2.85 14.83
CA THR A 45 17.83 3.96 14.15
C THR A 45 16.67 4.44 15.00
N VAL A 46 16.61 5.74 15.29
CA VAL A 46 15.55 6.36 16.08
C VAL A 46 14.75 7.32 15.22
N ILE A 47 13.42 7.17 15.23
CA ILE A 47 12.46 8.10 14.63
C ILE A 47 11.68 8.76 15.78
N ASN A 48 11.81 10.07 15.97
CA ASN A 48 11.02 10.78 16.97
C ASN A 48 9.62 11.12 16.42
N ALA A 49 8.57 10.59 17.04
CA ALA A 49 7.17 10.80 16.71
C ALA A 49 6.43 11.62 17.76
N GLU A 50 7.15 12.42 18.55
CA GLU A 50 6.57 13.34 19.53
C GLU A 50 5.49 14.23 18.90
N GLY A 51 4.31 14.26 19.53
CA GLY A 51 3.14 14.99 19.03
C GLY A 51 2.42 14.34 17.85
N CYS A 52 2.95 13.25 17.29
CA CYS A 52 2.32 12.49 16.20
C CYS A 52 1.51 11.30 16.73
N THR A 53 0.62 10.79 15.88
CA THR A 53 -0.06 9.50 16.08
C THR A 53 0.63 8.43 15.25
N VAL A 54 0.89 7.28 15.85
CA VAL A 54 1.47 6.11 15.18
C VAL A 54 0.36 5.09 14.97
N LEU A 55 0.05 4.81 13.70
CA LEU A 55 -1.02 3.92 13.29
C LEU A 55 -0.44 2.71 12.54
N PRO A 56 -1.14 1.56 12.51
CA PRO A 56 -0.95 0.59 11.45
C PRO A 56 -1.10 1.29 10.09
N GLY A 57 -0.24 0.92 9.14
CA GLY A 57 -0.34 1.48 7.78
C GLY A 57 -1.70 1.15 7.15
N LEU A 58 -2.23 2.09 6.37
CA LEU A 58 -3.54 1.95 5.77
C LEU A 58 -3.54 0.86 4.70
N ILE A 59 -4.71 0.24 4.51
CA ILE A 59 -4.96 -0.74 3.45
C ILE A 59 -5.99 -0.13 2.50
N ASP A 60 -5.57 0.21 1.28
CA ASP A 60 -6.47 0.71 0.24
C ASP A 60 -6.97 -0.44 -0.65
N LEU A 61 -8.25 -0.77 -0.47
CA LEU A 61 -8.91 -1.88 -1.17
C LEU A 61 -9.43 -1.49 -2.56
N HIS A 62 -9.54 -0.19 -2.87
CA HIS A 62 -10.14 0.29 -4.10
C HIS A 62 -9.55 1.64 -4.51
N THR A 63 -8.61 1.59 -5.46
CA THR A 63 -7.94 2.78 -5.99
C THR A 63 -7.65 2.62 -7.48
N HIS A 64 -8.12 3.56 -8.31
CA HIS A 64 -7.86 3.58 -9.76
C HIS A 64 -6.63 4.42 -10.13
N GLY A 65 -6.21 5.28 -9.22
CA GLY A 65 -5.09 6.18 -9.37
C GLY A 65 -4.99 7.13 -8.19
N ILE A 66 -3.84 7.78 -8.07
CA ILE A 66 -3.58 8.80 -7.06
C ILE A 66 -2.80 9.95 -7.69
N GLY A 67 -3.28 11.18 -7.50
CA GLY A 67 -2.72 12.36 -8.15
C GLY A 67 -2.86 12.31 -9.67
N ARG A 68 -1.73 12.18 -10.38
CA ARG A 68 -1.67 12.09 -11.86
C ARG A 68 -1.30 10.70 -12.37
N VAL A 69 -1.16 9.72 -11.46
CA VAL A 69 -0.78 8.35 -11.77
C VAL A 69 -2.03 7.49 -11.71
N SER A 70 -2.33 6.74 -12.75
CA SER A 70 -3.50 5.86 -12.83
C SER A 70 -3.09 4.43 -13.19
N THR A 71 -4.01 3.49 -13.02
CA THR A 71 -3.81 2.12 -13.48
C THR A 71 -3.65 2.00 -15.00
N ASP A 72 -4.14 2.98 -15.77
CA ASP A 72 -4.11 2.88 -17.23
C ASP A 72 -2.84 3.49 -17.82
N GLU A 73 -2.33 4.59 -17.25
CA GLU A 73 -1.22 5.36 -17.83
C GLU A 73 0.04 5.40 -16.95
N GLY A 74 -0.09 5.11 -15.66
CA GLY A 74 1.00 5.17 -14.68
C GLY A 74 1.81 3.89 -14.53
N THR A 75 2.96 4.01 -13.84
CA THR A 75 3.77 2.86 -13.39
C THR A 75 3.38 2.46 -11.97
N LEU A 76 3.48 1.17 -11.64
CA LEU A 76 3.20 0.69 -10.29
C LEU A 76 4.19 1.21 -9.25
N GLN A 77 5.45 1.45 -9.62
CA GLN A 77 6.43 2.01 -8.69
C GLN A 77 6.06 3.42 -8.25
N GLU A 78 5.66 4.28 -9.20
CA GLU A 78 5.25 5.64 -8.86
C GLU A 78 3.95 5.64 -8.06
N TYR A 79 3.01 4.77 -8.42
CA TYR A 79 1.77 4.58 -7.69
C TYR A 79 2.04 4.17 -6.23
N ALA A 80 2.83 3.10 -6.02
CA ALA A 80 3.18 2.63 -4.68
C ALA A 80 3.89 3.69 -3.84
N ARG A 81 4.75 4.53 -4.46
CA ARG A 81 5.40 5.65 -3.79
C ARG A 81 4.40 6.72 -3.33
N LEU A 82 3.41 7.04 -4.16
CA LEU A 82 2.38 8.02 -3.83
C LEU A 82 1.44 7.51 -2.73
N GLU A 83 1.03 6.24 -2.80
CA GLU A 83 0.25 5.57 -1.74
C GLU A 83 0.99 5.61 -0.40
N ALA A 84 2.26 5.21 -0.38
CA ALA A 84 3.09 5.26 0.82
C ALA A 84 3.23 6.69 1.39
N SER A 85 3.31 7.70 0.52
CA SER A 85 3.38 9.11 0.95
C SER A 85 2.09 9.60 1.63
N ARG A 86 0.97 8.88 1.47
CA ARG A 86 -0.32 9.16 2.11
C ARG A 86 -0.67 8.21 3.25
N GLY A 87 0.26 7.35 3.66
CA GLY A 87 0.09 6.44 4.79
C GLY A 87 -0.39 5.03 4.43
N THR A 88 -0.60 4.75 3.14
CA THR A 88 -0.97 3.42 2.66
C THR A 88 0.24 2.51 2.54
N THR A 89 0.22 1.37 3.23
CA THR A 89 1.32 0.39 3.18
C THR A 89 0.97 -0.89 2.42
N ALA A 90 -0.32 -1.12 2.18
CA ALA A 90 -0.81 -2.17 1.30
C ALA A 90 -1.96 -1.66 0.45
N PHE A 91 -1.98 -1.97 -0.84
CA PHE A 91 -3.09 -1.56 -1.70
C PHE A 91 -3.36 -2.51 -2.86
N TYR A 92 -4.54 -2.35 -3.44
CA TYR A 92 -5.05 -3.15 -4.56
C TYR A 92 -5.39 -2.23 -5.74
N PRO A 93 -4.45 -2.01 -6.69
CA PRO A 93 -4.74 -1.27 -7.90
C PRO A 93 -5.98 -1.85 -8.59
N THR A 94 -6.97 -1.00 -8.83
CA THR A 94 -8.28 -1.39 -9.33
C THR A 94 -8.33 -1.21 -10.83
N LEU A 95 -8.27 -2.35 -11.54
CA LEU A 95 -8.38 -2.41 -12.99
C LEU A 95 -9.85 -2.30 -13.36
N PHE A 96 -10.15 -1.37 -14.26
CA PHE A 96 -11.51 -1.13 -14.73
C PHE A 96 -11.61 -1.39 -16.24
N GLY A 97 -12.74 -1.99 -16.65
CA GLY A 97 -13.04 -2.27 -18.05
C GLY A 97 -12.93 -3.76 -18.41
N PRO A 98 -13.00 -4.10 -19.70
CA PRO A 98 -13.14 -5.47 -20.16
C PRO A 98 -11.89 -6.33 -19.86
N PRO A 99 -12.03 -7.67 -19.86
CA PRO A 99 -10.95 -8.59 -19.49
C PRO A 99 -9.64 -8.33 -20.25
N GLU A 100 -9.71 -7.96 -21.53
CA GLU A 100 -8.53 -7.72 -22.36
C GLU A 100 -7.74 -6.49 -21.90
N VAL A 101 -8.40 -5.46 -21.36
CA VAL A 101 -7.73 -4.29 -20.76
C VAL A 101 -6.99 -4.72 -19.50
N SER A 102 -7.65 -5.50 -18.65
CA SER A 102 -7.07 -6.00 -17.40
C SER A 102 -5.83 -6.88 -17.67
N VAL A 103 -5.92 -7.79 -18.63
CA VAL A 103 -4.79 -8.65 -19.02
C VAL A 103 -3.61 -7.81 -19.53
N ARG A 104 -3.84 -6.84 -20.42
CA ARG A 104 -2.78 -5.95 -20.92
C ARG A 104 -2.09 -5.17 -19.80
N ASN A 105 -2.86 -4.62 -18.86
CA ASN A 105 -2.31 -3.89 -17.72
C ASN A 105 -1.47 -4.81 -16.81
N LEU A 106 -1.97 -6.00 -16.46
CA LEU A 106 -1.23 -6.97 -15.66
C LEU A 106 0.08 -7.41 -16.32
N GLU A 107 0.06 -7.68 -17.63
CA GLU A 107 1.27 -8.04 -18.37
C GLU A 107 2.32 -6.91 -18.37
N ARG A 108 1.88 -5.65 -18.55
CA ARG A 108 2.78 -4.49 -18.43
C ARG A 108 3.40 -4.42 -17.04
N TYR A 109 2.58 -4.57 -16.01
CA TYR A 109 2.99 -4.50 -14.62
C TYR A 109 3.98 -5.58 -14.22
N PHE A 110 3.76 -6.83 -14.60
CA PHE A 110 4.71 -7.90 -14.31
C PHE A 110 6.06 -7.68 -14.99
N ARG A 111 6.07 -7.13 -16.21
CA ARG A 111 7.32 -6.76 -16.89
C ARG A 111 8.06 -5.63 -16.20
N GLU A 112 7.37 -4.55 -15.82
CA GLU A 112 8.03 -3.36 -15.27
C GLU A 112 8.49 -3.52 -13.81
N THR A 113 7.95 -4.52 -13.07
CA THR A 113 8.18 -4.67 -11.62
C THR A 113 8.94 -5.94 -11.19
N ASP A 114 9.54 -6.67 -12.13
CA ASP A 114 10.12 -8.01 -11.87
C ASP A 114 9.12 -8.92 -11.13
N ASN A 115 7.96 -9.16 -11.73
CA ASN A 115 6.86 -9.92 -11.13
C ASN A 115 6.49 -9.41 -9.73
N LEU A 116 6.25 -8.09 -9.61
CA LEU A 116 5.88 -7.35 -8.40
C LEU A 116 6.95 -7.25 -7.31
N LYS A 117 8.14 -7.84 -7.47
CA LYS A 117 9.18 -7.80 -6.43
C LYS A 117 9.65 -6.38 -6.09
N THR A 118 9.55 -5.43 -7.02
CA THR A 118 9.94 -4.03 -6.77
C THR A 118 8.85 -3.19 -6.11
N VAL A 119 7.64 -3.74 -5.92
CA VAL A 119 6.47 -3.04 -5.37
C VAL A 119 5.75 -3.90 -4.32
N PRO A 120 6.44 -4.28 -3.22
CA PRO A 120 5.89 -5.20 -2.23
C PRO A 120 4.64 -4.69 -1.48
N GLN A 121 4.30 -3.40 -1.64
CA GLN A 121 3.07 -2.79 -1.12
C GLN A 121 1.82 -3.23 -1.90
N ILE A 122 1.97 -3.76 -3.11
CA ILE A 122 0.84 -4.24 -3.91
C ILE A 122 0.52 -5.66 -3.46
N ALA A 123 -0.56 -5.79 -2.69
CA ALA A 123 -1.00 -7.07 -2.12
C ALA A 123 -1.78 -7.93 -3.13
N GLY A 124 -2.24 -7.32 -4.22
CA GLY A 124 -2.99 -7.97 -5.30
C GLY A 124 -3.60 -6.92 -6.23
N PHE A 125 -4.52 -7.36 -7.09
CA PHE A 125 -5.28 -6.48 -7.97
C PHE A 125 -6.78 -6.67 -7.74
N ARG A 126 -7.52 -5.57 -7.84
CA ARG A 126 -8.99 -5.61 -7.85
C ARG A 126 -9.46 -5.49 -9.28
N LEU A 127 -10.33 -6.40 -9.72
CA LEU A 127 -10.98 -6.30 -11.01
C LEU A 127 -12.36 -5.69 -10.80
N GLU A 128 -12.56 -4.48 -11.29
CA GLU A 128 -13.84 -3.81 -11.28
C GLU A 128 -14.46 -3.83 -12.67
N SER A 129 -15.69 -4.30 -12.74
CA SER A 129 -16.48 -4.30 -13.96
C SER A 129 -15.95 -5.14 -15.16
N PRO A 130 -15.20 -6.25 -15.00
CA PRO A 130 -14.82 -7.06 -16.17
C PRO A 130 -16.02 -7.79 -16.82
N TYR A 131 -17.12 -7.99 -16.08
CA TYR A 131 -18.33 -8.71 -16.53
C TYR A 131 -19.60 -8.04 -15.99
N LEU A 132 -19.94 -6.85 -16.51
CA LEU A 132 -21.17 -6.15 -16.13
C LEU A 132 -22.38 -6.60 -16.95
N ALA A 133 -23.49 -6.94 -16.28
CA ALA A 133 -24.73 -7.36 -16.92
C ALA A 133 -25.58 -6.19 -17.48
N GLN A 134 -25.43 -4.98 -16.93
CA GLN A 134 -26.18 -3.79 -17.39
C GLN A 134 -25.45 -2.48 -17.01
N THR A 135 -25.48 -1.50 -17.91
CA THR A 135 -24.66 -0.26 -17.93
C THR A 135 -25.06 0.82 -16.92
N GLY A 136 -25.53 0.47 -15.73
CA GLY A 136 -25.89 1.48 -14.74
C GLY A 136 -24.72 2.41 -14.34
N ALA A 137 -23.46 1.97 -14.52
CA ALA A 137 -22.28 2.66 -14.02
C ALA A 137 -21.04 2.63 -14.96
N GLY A 138 -21.18 2.27 -16.24
CA GLY A 138 -20.06 2.22 -17.21
C GLY A 138 -20.43 2.78 -18.58
N VAL A 139 -19.44 3.09 -19.43
CA VAL A 139 -19.67 3.49 -20.84
C VAL A 139 -19.51 2.28 -21.78
N LEU A 140 -20.02 2.38 -23.01
CA LEU A 140 -20.09 1.24 -23.96
C LEU A 140 -18.74 0.52 -24.18
N LYS A 141 -17.61 1.24 -24.09
CA LYS A 141 -16.26 0.67 -24.23
C LYS A 141 -15.85 -0.25 -23.06
N ASP A 142 -16.56 -0.18 -21.93
CA ASP A 142 -16.26 -0.93 -20.71
C ASP A 142 -16.99 -2.28 -20.67
N LEU A 143 -17.83 -2.57 -21.67
CA LEU A 143 -18.58 -3.80 -21.78
C LEU A 143 -17.78 -4.86 -22.54
N ALA A 144 -17.71 -6.06 -21.99
CA ALA A 144 -17.39 -7.26 -22.75
C ALA A 144 -18.67 -7.73 -23.51
N PRO A 145 -18.53 -8.33 -24.71
CA PRO A 145 -19.66 -8.95 -25.42
C PRO A 145 -20.28 -10.12 -24.65
#